data_AF-A0A7K2BQZ3-F1
#
_entry.id   AF-A0A7K2BQZ3-F1
#
_cell.length_a   1.000
_cell.length_b   1.000
_cell.length_c   1.000
_cell.angle_alpha   90.00
_cell.angle_beta   90.00
_cell.angle_gamma   90.00
#
_symmetry.space_group_name_H-M   'P 1'
#
loop_
_entity.id
_entity.type
_entity.pdbx_description
1 polymer ?
#
loop_
_entity_poly.entity_id
_entity_poly.type
_entity_poly.pdbx_seq_one_letter_code
_entity_poly.pdbx_strand_id
1 'polypeptide(L)'
;MTNTAAEASADARPDEIFHVQATPGDGWWGITVDELDTVFAQTRRFEDVEAEARSAIAFWFDVDESRVGGIVVTAAEVAAS
;
A
#
# COMPACT_ATOMS: atom_id res chain seq x y z
N MET A 1 -9.54 34.38 17.13
CA MET A 1 -8.44 34.46 16.17
C MET A 1 -8.16 33.06 15.69
N THR A 2 -8.26 32.89 14.38
CA THR A 2 -7.63 31.86 13.53
C THR A 2 -7.79 30.40 13.94
N ASN A 3 -8.68 29.74 13.18
CA ASN A 3 -8.73 28.31 12.96
C ASN A 3 -7.34 27.84 12.49
N THR A 4 -6.59 27.13 13.33
CA THR A 4 -5.22 26.70 13.01
C THR A 4 -5.18 25.18 12.91
N ALA A 5 -4.96 24.72 11.68
CA ALA A 5 -4.41 23.43 11.30
C ALA A 5 -5.17 22.17 11.75
N ALA A 6 -6.21 21.83 10.98
CA ALA A 6 -6.40 20.44 10.59
C ALA A 6 -5.25 20.04 9.66
N GLU A 7 -4.04 19.87 10.21
CA GLU A 7 -2.94 19.25 9.49
C GLU A 7 -3.09 17.75 9.73
N ALA A 8 -3.73 17.10 8.75
CA ALA A 8 -3.78 15.66 8.65
C ALA A 8 -2.34 15.13 8.51
N SER A 9 -1.65 14.92 9.62
CA SER A 9 -0.70 13.82 9.71
C SER A 9 -1.54 12.59 9.42
N ALA A 10 -1.42 12.06 8.21
CA ALA A 10 -2.08 10.83 7.86
C ALA A 10 -1.38 9.73 8.66
N ASP A 11 -1.85 9.49 9.88
CA ASP A 11 -1.36 8.43 10.75
C ASP A 11 -1.90 7.13 10.17
N ALA A 12 -1.01 6.20 9.78
CA ALA A 12 -1.44 4.84 9.46
C ALA A 12 -2.14 4.28 10.69
N ARG A 13 -3.43 3.98 10.58
CA ARG A 13 -4.17 3.47 11.71
C ARG A 13 -4.01 1.95 11.78
N PRO A 14 -3.71 1.38 12.96
CA PRO A 14 -3.57 -0.07 13.11
C PRO A 14 -4.88 -0.81 12.87
N ASP A 15 -6.02 -0.12 12.93
CA ASP A 15 -7.36 -0.67 12.70
C ASP A 15 -7.86 -0.50 11.26
N GLU A 16 -7.07 0.13 10.39
CA GLU A 16 -7.42 0.34 8.98
C GLU A 16 -7.08 -0.88 8.13
N ILE A 17 -7.86 -1.10 7.07
CA ILE A 17 -7.61 -2.17 6.09
C ILE A 17 -7.28 -1.51 4.76
N PHE A 18 -6.09 -1.79 4.24
CA PHE A 18 -5.63 -1.31 2.94
C PHE A 18 -5.86 -2.37 1.87
N HIS A 19 -6.42 -1.96 0.74
CA HIS A 19 -6.63 -2.83 -0.41
C HIS A 19 -5.48 -2.65 -1.40
N VAL A 20 -4.78 -3.75 -1.67
CA VAL A 20 -3.59 -3.77 -2.51
C VAL A 20 -3.91 -4.48 -3.81
N GLN A 21 -3.66 -3.79 -4.93
CA GLN A 21 -3.73 -4.40 -6.26
C GLN A 21 -2.35 -4.86 -6.69
N ALA A 22 -2.22 -6.16 -6.92
CA ALA A 22 -1.02 -6.78 -7.45
C ALA A 22 -1.21 -7.04 -8.95
N THR A 23 -0.46 -6.32 -9.78
CA THR A 23 -0.54 -6.45 -11.25
C THR A 23 0.69 -7.19 -11.78
N PRO A 24 0.53 -8.34 -12.46
CA PRO A 24 1.66 -9.04 -13.06
C PRO A 24 2.21 -8.25 -14.27
N GLY A 25 3.54 -8.17 -14.35
CA GLY A 25 4.30 -7.61 -15.46
C GLY A 25 5.47 -8.50 -15.85
N ASP A 26 6.41 -7.97 -16.64
CA ASP A 26 7.56 -8.72 -17.18
C ASP A 26 8.57 -9.13 -16.09
N GLY A 27 8.25 -10.21 -15.35
CA GLY A 27 9.05 -10.73 -14.25
C GLY A 27 8.93 -9.95 -12.93
N TRP A 28 7.94 -9.06 -12.82
CA TRP A 28 7.66 -8.26 -11.63
C TRP A 28 6.16 -8.19 -11.36
N TRP A 29 5.82 -7.97 -10.10
CA TRP A 29 4.49 -7.60 -9.64
C TRP A 29 4.51 -6.12 -9.30
N GLY A 30 3.70 -5.32 -9.99
CA GLY A 30 3.40 -3.95 -9.60
C GLY A 30 2.40 -3.95 -8.44
N ILE A 31 2.58 -3.05 -7.49
CA ILE A 31 1.80 -2.95 -6.26
C ILE A 31 1.26 -1.52 -6.18
N THR A 32 -0.05 -1.38 -6.13
CA THR A 32 -0.75 -0.11 -5.82
C THR A 32 -1.67 -0.30 -4.64
N VAL A 33 -1.96 0.79 -3.92
CA VAL A 33 -2.87 0.79 -2.77
C VAL A 33 -4.08 1.66 -3.13
N ASP A 34 -5.28 1.08 -3.09
CA ASP A 34 -6.50 1.75 -3.59
C ASP A 34 -6.83 3.02 -2.81
N GLU A 35 -6.48 3.07 -1.52
CA GLU A 35 -6.67 4.24 -0.66
C GLU A 35 -5.57 5.32 -0.83
N LEU A 36 -4.45 4.99 -1.50
CA LEU A 36 -3.27 5.86 -1.59
C LEU A 36 -2.79 5.99 -3.04
N ASP A 37 -3.36 6.98 -3.76
CA ASP A 37 -3.14 7.22 -5.19
C ASP A 37 -1.67 7.35 -5.62
N THR A 38 -0.77 7.71 -4.70
CA THR A 38 0.65 7.98 -4.96
C THR A 38 1.58 6.84 -4.55
N VAL A 39 1.06 5.80 -3.90
CA VAL A 39 1.87 4.66 -3.44
C VAL A 39 2.02 3.65 -4.57
N PHE A 40 3.25 3.45 -5.00
CA PHE A 40 3.63 2.42 -5.96
C PHE A 40 4.90 1.71 -5.47
N ALA A 41 4.84 0.38 -5.49
CA ALA A 41 5.98 -0.49 -5.21
C ALA A 41 6.01 -1.67 -6.20
N GLN A 42 7.07 -2.46 -6.16
CA GLN A 42 7.17 -3.63 -7.02
C GLN A 42 8.06 -4.72 -6.42
N THR A 43 7.71 -5.98 -6.67
CA THR A 43 8.49 -7.13 -6.22
C THR A 43 8.62 -8.21 -7.29
N ARG A 44 9.63 -9.08 -7.15
CA ARG A 44 9.86 -10.21 -8.07
C ARG A 44 8.93 -11.39 -7.82
N ARG A 45 8.45 -11.57 -6.58
CA ARG A 45 7.66 -12.73 -6.19
C ARG A 45 6.32 -12.29 -5.62
N PHE A 46 5.26 -12.99 -6.01
CA PHE A 46 3.93 -12.69 -5.51
C PHE A 46 3.83 -12.83 -3.98
N GLU A 47 4.54 -13.79 -3.39
CA GLU A 47 4.60 -14.01 -1.94
C GLU A 47 5.13 -12.80 -1.14
N ASP A 48 5.91 -11.92 -1.79
CA ASP A 48 6.49 -10.73 -1.18
C ASP A 48 5.59 -9.48 -1.29
N VAL A 49 4.48 -9.56 -2.04
CA VAL A 49 3.62 -8.40 -2.34
C VAL A 49 3.06 -7.76 -1.08
N GLU A 50 2.57 -8.55 -0.12
CA GLU A 50 1.99 -7.99 1.10
C GLU A 50 3.05 -7.26 1.93
N ALA A 51 4.26 -7.82 2.03
CA ALA A 51 5.37 -7.23 2.78
C ALA A 51 5.83 -5.92 2.15
N GLU A 52 6.01 -5.90 0.83
CA GLU A 52 6.41 -4.69 0.09
C GLU A 52 5.32 -3.61 0.12
N ALA A 53 4.04 -4.00 0.03
CA ALA A 53 2.93 -3.07 0.22
C ALA A 53 2.95 -2.44 1.63
N ARG A 54 3.16 -3.26 2.68
CA ARG A 54 3.26 -2.78 4.05
C ARG A 54 4.39 -1.76 4.21
N SER A 55 5.56 -2.05 3.66
CA SER A 55 6.71 -1.16 3.72
C SER A 55 6.44 0.17 3.00
N ALA A 56 5.84 0.11 1.81
CA ALA A 56 5.48 1.31 1.04
C ALA A 56 4.42 2.18 1.75
N ILE A 57 3.40 1.56 2.36
CA ILE A 57 2.38 2.26 3.15
C ILE A 57 3.01 2.92 4.38
N ALA A 58 3.87 2.20 5.11
CA ALA A 58 4.56 2.72 6.28
C ALA A 58 5.44 3.93 5.93
N PHE A 59 6.17 3.84 4.82
CA PHE A 59 6.96 4.95 4.28
C PHE A 59 6.09 6.15 3.91
N TRP A 60 4.95 5.94 3.27
CA TRP A 60 4.04 7.02 2.88
C TRP A 60 3.50 7.82 4.07
N PHE A 61 3.19 7.12 5.17
CA PHE A 61 2.69 7.74 6.39
C PHE A 61 3.79 8.17 7.39
N ASP A 62 5.07 7.92 7.07
CA ASP A 62 6.22 8.15 7.95
C ASP A 62 6.06 7.46 9.32
N VAL A 63 5.70 6.17 9.29
CA VAL A 63 5.51 5.33 10.48
C VAL A 63 6.28 4.01 10.40
N ASP A 64 6.33 3.29 11.52
CA ASP A 64 6.82 1.92 11.55
C ASP A 64 5.81 0.94 10.90
N GLU A 65 6.30 -0.10 10.25
CA GLU A 65 5.45 -1.11 9.59
C GLU A 65 4.45 -1.79 10.53
N SER A 66 4.77 -1.92 11.82
CA SER A 66 3.86 -2.46 12.84
C SER A 66 2.65 -1.57 13.13
N ARG A 67 2.66 -0.32 12.65
CA ARG A 67 1.55 0.64 12.75
C ARG A 67 0.59 0.55 11.57
N VAL A 68 0.99 -0.11 10.49
CA VAL A 68 0.12 -0.37 9.34
C VAL A 68 -0.89 -1.44 9.71
N GLY A 69 -2.17 -1.16 9.47
CA GLY A 69 -3.25 -2.10 9.75
C GLY A 69 -3.29 -3.30 8.79
N GLY A 70 -4.48 -3.88 8.65
CA GLY A 70 -4.70 -5.05 7.79
C GLY A 70 -4.40 -4.74 6.32
N ILE A 71 -3.92 -5.74 5.58
CA ILE A 71 -3.70 -5.66 4.14
C ILE A 71 -4.49 -6.78 3.46
N VAL A 72 -5.26 -6.42 2.44
CA VAL A 72 -5.97 -7.36 1.58
C VAL A 72 -5.38 -7.25 0.19
N VAL A 73 -4.67 -8.29 -0.24
CA VAL A 73 -4.06 -8.35 -1.57
C VAL A 73 -5.04 -8.97 -2.57
N THR A 74 -5.29 -8.27 -3.66
CA THR A 74 -6.02 -8.77 -4.84
C THR A 74 -5.05 -8.84 -6.01
N ALA A 75 -4.92 -10.01 -6.63
CA ALA A 75 -4.16 -10.17 -7.85
C ALA A 75 -5.03 -9.90 -9.07
N ALA A 76 -4.59 -9.03 -9.98
CA ALA A 76 -5.21 -8.92 -11.29
C ALA A 76 -4.99 -10.23 -12.05
N GLU A 77 -6.05 -10.77 -12.65
CA GLU A 77 -5.94 -11.95 -13.50
C GLU A 77 -5.07 -11.59 -14.72
N VAL A 78 -4.07 -12.42 -15.01
CA VAL A 78 -3.32 -12.29 -16.27
C VAL A 78 -4.31 -12.62 -17.38
N ALA A 79 -4.80 -11.61 -18.09
CA ALA A 79 -5.55 -11.85 -19.33
C ALA A 79 -4.61 -12.64 -20.25
N ALA A 80 -4.85 -13.95 -20.36
CA ALA A 80 -4.04 -14.84 -21.18
C ALA A 80 -4.05 -14.26 -22.60
N SER A 81 -2.89 -13.73 -23.01
CA SER A 81 -2.66 -13.23 -24.36
C SER A 81 -2.34 -14.38 -25.30
#